data_AF-A0A317EVI6-F1
#
_entry.id   AF-A0A317EVI6-F1
#
_cell.length_a   1.000
_cell.length_b   1.000
_cell.length_c   1.000
_cell.angle_alpha   90.00
_cell.angle_beta   90.00
_cell.angle_gamma   90.00
#
_symmetry.space_group_name_H-M   'P 1'
#
loop_
_entity.id
_entity.type
_entity.pdbx_description
1 polymer ?
#
loop_
_entity_poly.entity_id
_entity_poly.type
_entity_poly.pdbx_seq_one_letter_code
_entity_poly.pdbx_strand_id
1 'polypeptide(L)'
;MYRKDLITAEIQKLAEVLAKIMGLKLEGKLKEAESIFNETMEKSFVLPQEILLSNDPLVFENWLNENDLSPEKLDSLSEFLYYELGVSENRNEIIAPKLNLIYQQLADKHKIVHLVNLHRQKTIQQYLK
;
A
#
# COMPACT_ATOMS: atom_id res chain seq x y z
N MET A 1 21.43 -16.94 -1.29
CA MET A 1 21.48 -16.16 -2.54
C MET A 1 20.10 -16.14 -3.18
N TYR A 2 19.61 -17.24 -3.75
CA TYR A 2 18.32 -17.34 -4.45
C TYR A 2 17.11 -16.61 -3.84
N ARG A 3 16.78 -16.82 -2.56
CA ARG A 3 15.57 -16.20 -1.97
C ARG A 3 15.66 -14.67 -1.86
N LYS A 4 16.85 -14.13 -1.55
CA LYS A 4 17.06 -12.68 -1.46
C LYS A 4 17.00 -12.04 -2.84
N ASP A 5 17.58 -12.70 -3.85
CA ASP A 5 17.59 -12.20 -5.22
C ASP A 5 16.18 -12.16 -5.82
N LEU A 6 15.34 -13.15 -5.49
CA LEU A 6 13.93 -13.20 -5.90
C LEU A 6 13.09 -12.08 -5.26
N ILE A 7 13.26 -11.83 -3.95
CA ILE A 7 12.56 -10.73 -3.27
C ILE A 7 12.99 -9.40 -3.88
N THR A 8 14.29 -9.17 -4.05
CA THR A 8 14.79 -7.92 -4.66
C THR A 8 14.21 -7.70 -6.05
N ALA A 9 14.14 -8.74 -6.89
CA ALA A 9 13.55 -8.65 -8.22
C ALA A 9 12.05 -8.32 -8.17
N GLU A 10 11.31 -8.90 -7.23
CA GLU A 10 9.89 -8.60 -7.01
C GLU A 10 9.69 -7.14 -6.59
N ILE A 11 10.47 -6.66 -5.62
CA ILE A 11 10.40 -5.26 -5.14
C ILE A 11 10.78 -4.29 -6.26
N GLN A 12 11.80 -4.60 -7.06
CA GLN A 12 12.17 -3.77 -8.21
C GLN A 12 11.01 -3.69 -9.22
N LYS A 13 10.38 -4.82 -9.53
CA LYS A 13 9.22 -4.85 -10.43
C LYS A 13 8.05 -4.02 -9.88
N LEU A 14 7.78 -4.09 -8.57
CA LEU A 14 6.75 -3.27 -7.92
C LEU A 14 7.07 -1.78 -8.03
N ALA A 15 8.34 -1.38 -7.85
CA ALA A 15 8.76 0.01 -8.01
C ALA A 15 8.58 0.51 -9.46
N GLU A 16 8.93 -0.31 -10.45
CA GLU A 16 8.72 0.00 -11.88
C GLU A 16 7.23 0.17 -12.21
N VAL A 17 6.37 -0.70 -11.66
CA VAL A 17 4.91 -0.61 -11.83
C VAL A 17 4.38 0.66 -11.18
N LEU A 18 4.82 1.00 -9.97
CA LEU A 18 4.41 2.24 -9.30
C LEU A 18 4.82 3.48 -10.09
N ALA A 19 6.07 3.51 -10.59
CA ALA A 19 6.55 4.61 -11.44
C ALA A 19 5.70 4.76 -12.71
N LYS A 20 5.29 3.64 -13.34
CA LYS A 20 4.37 3.65 -14.48
C LYS A 20 3.00 4.25 -14.11
N ILE A 21 2.40 3.84 -12.98
CA ILE A 21 1.13 4.38 -12.50
C ILE A 21 1.24 5.88 -12.28
N MET A 22 2.32 6.34 -11.63
CA MET A 22 2.56 7.77 -11.39
C MET A 22 2.69 8.56 -12.71
N GLY A 23 3.44 8.03 -13.69
CA GLY A 23 3.55 8.63 -15.02
C GLY A 23 2.20 8.77 -15.72
N LEU A 24 1.38 7.71 -15.70
CA LEU A 24 0.03 7.74 -16.27
C LEU A 24 -0.88 8.77 -15.58
N LYS A 25 -0.79 8.93 -14.25
CA LYS A 25 -1.53 9.96 -13.51
C LYS A 25 -1.12 11.37 -13.95
N LEU A 26 0.18 11.63 -14.14
CA LEU A 26 0.69 12.90 -14.64
C LEU A 26 0.24 13.21 -16.08
N GLU A 27 0.11 12.17 -16.91
CA GLU A 27 -0.43 12.27 -18.28
C GLU A 27 -1.97 12.43 -18.33
N GLY A 28 -2.66 12.40 -17.18
CA GLY A 28 -4.12 12.45 -17.11
C GLY A 28 -4.83 11.14 -17.48
N LYS A 29 -4.09 10.04 -17.68
CA LYS A 29 -4.62 8.71 -18.01
C LYS A 29 -5.10 7.95 -16.77
N LEU A 30 -6.03 8.56 -16.03
CA LEU A 30 -6.45 8.08 -14.71
C LEU A 30 -7.05 6.68 -14.73
N LYS A 31 -7.87 6.35 -15.74
CA LYS A 31 -8.48 5.01 -15.87
C LYS A 31 -7.45 3.90 -16.08
N GLU A 32 -6.40 4.18 -16.85
CA GLU A 32 -5.33 3.22 -17.09
C GLU A 32 -4.48 3.03 -15.84
N ALA A 33 -4.15 4.13 -15.16
CA ALA A 33 -3.46 4.11 -13.87
C ALA A 33 -4.24 3.29 -12.82
N GLU A 34 -5.55 3.52 -12.71
CA GLU A 34 -6.44 2.80 -11.81
C GLU A 34 -6.54 1.31 -12.17
N SER A 35 -6.65 0.98 -13.46
CA SER A 35 -6.66 -0.41 -13.92
C SER A 35 -5.39 -1.17 -13.51
N ILE A 36 -4.22 -0.56 -13.70
CA ILE A 36 -2.93 -1.18 -13.34
C ILE A 36 -2.80 -1.27 -11.82
N PHE A 37 -3.22 -0.24 -11.08
CA PHE A 37 -3.23 -0.25 -9.62
C PHE A 37 -4.06 -1.42 -9.09
N ASN A 38 -5.30 -1.54 -9.56
CA ASN A 38 -6.23 -2.60 -9.16
C ASN A 38 -5.68 -3.99 -9.47
N GLU A 39 -5.14 -4.19 -10.67
CA GLU A 39 -4.49 -5.44 -11.06
C GLU A 39 -3.29 -5.76 -10.14
N THR A 40 -2.52 -4.75 -9.76
CA THR A 40 -1.35 -4.92 -8.87
C THR A 40 -1.78 -5.31 -7.46
N MET A 41 -2.82 -4.69 -6.91
CA MET A 41 -3.37 -5.06 -5.60
C MET A 41 -3.78 -6.54 -5.58
N GLU A 42 -4.54 -6.96 -6.59
CA GLU A 42 -5.05 -8.32 -6.66
C GLU A 42 -3.95 -9.35 -6.93
N LYS A 43 -3.09 -9.13 -7.93
CA LYS A 43 -2.11 -10.15 -8.37
C LYS A 43 -0.82 -10.15 -7.59
N SER A 44 -0.30 -8.98 -7.22
CA SER A 44 1.00 -8.88 -6.56
C SER A 44 0.85 -8.93 -5.05
N PHE A 45 -0.15 -8.25 -4.49
CA PHE A 45 -0.36 -8.23 -3.04
C PHE A 45 -1.36 -9.26 -2.55
N VAL A 46 -2.11 -9.92 -3.45
CA VAL A 46 -3.21 -10.82 -3.08
C VAL A 46 -4.23 -10.09 -2.21
N LEU A 47 -4.48 -8.82 -2.57
CA LEU A 47 -5.41 -7.91 -1.91
C LEU A 47 -6.64 -7.70 -2.82
N PRO A 48 -7.75 -8.43 -2.59
CA PRO A 48 -8.99 -8.23 -3.30
C PRO A 48 -9.53 -6.80 -3.14
N GLN A 49 -10.22 -6.32 -4.17
CA GLN A 49 -10.82 -4.99 -4.12
C GLN A 49 -11.87 -4.87 -3.01
N GLU A 50 -12.63 -5.93 -2.71
CA GLU A 50 -13.64 -5.87 -1.64
C GLU A 50 -12.99 -5.60 -0.27
N ILE A 51 -11.79 -6.15 -0.04
CA ILE A 51 -11.02 -5.93 1.19
C ILE A 51 -10.41 -4.51 1.20
N LEU A 52 -9.83 -4.07 0.08
CA LEU A 52 -9.25 -2.75 -0.04
C LEU A 52 -10.28 -1.62 0.12
N LEU A 53 -11.48 -1.81 -0.44
CA LEU A 53 -12.56 -0.82 -0.41
C LEU A 53 -13.50 -0.97 0.79
N SER A 54 -13.31 -2.00 1.63
CA SER A 54 -14.10 -2.16 2.85
C SER A 54 -13.93 -0.94 3.77
N ASN A 55 -15.06 -0.43 4.26
CA ASN A 55 -15.11 0.60 5.29
C ASN A 55 -14.90 0.01 6.71
N ASP A 56 -15.02 -1.31 6.87
CA ASP A 56 -14.74 -1.97 8.14
C ASP A 56 -13.22 -2.20 8.26
N PRO A 57 -12.53 -1.52 9.19
CA PRO A 57 -11.08 -1.66 9.37
C PRO A 57 -10.68 -3.09 9.75
N LEU A 58 -11.56 -3.84 10.43
CA LEU A 58 -11.28 -5.21 10.87
C LEU A 58 -11.11 -6.16 9.68
N VAL A 59 -11.81 -5.93 8.57
CA VAL A 59 -11.70 -6.75 7.36
C VAL A 59 -10.28 -6.68 6.79
N PHE A 60 -9.71 -5.47 6.73
CA PHE A 60 -8.35 -5.27 6.26
C PHE A 60 -7.32 -5.76 7.28
N GLU A 61 -7.54 -5.51 8.56
CA GLU A 61 -6.65 -5.98 9.63
C GLU A 61 -6.54 -7.51 9.66
N ASN A 62 -7.66 -8.22 9.53
CA ASN A 62 -7.68 -9.68 9.46
C ASN A 62 -6.90 -10.17 8.23
N TRP A 63 -7.16 -9.59 7.05
CA TRP A 63 -6.42 -9.92 5.84
C TRP A 63 -4.90 -9.69 6.00
N LEU A 64 -4.51 -8.58 6.61
CA LEU A 64 -3.11 -8.19 6.80
C LEU A 64 -2.37 -9.15 7.74
N ASN A 65 -3.06 -9.64 8.78
CA ASN A 65 -2.53 -10.62 9.71
C ASN A 65 -2.44 -12.03 9.10
N GLU A 66 -3.42 -12.43 8.29
CA GLU A 66 -3.48 -13.75 7.65
C GLU A 66 -2.45 -13.94 6.52
N ASN A 67 -2.20 -12.89 5.72
CA ASN A 67 -1.33 -13.00 4.55
C ASN A 67 0.17 -12.96 4.88
N ASP A 68 0.55 -12.57 6.11
CA ASP A 68 1.92 -12.52 6.62
C ASP A 68 2.96 -12.00 5.59
N LEU A 69 2.64 -10.87 4.95
CA LEU A 69 3.51 -10.27 3.94
C LEU A 69 4.89 -9.95 4.52
N SER A 70 5.94 -10.14 3.71
CA SER A 70 7.30 -9.77 4.12
C SER A 70 7.40 -8.26 4.36
N PRO A 71 8.33 -7.80 5.21
CA PRO A 71 8.47 -6.37 5.49
C PRO A 71 8.73 -5.53 4.24
N GLU A 72 9.49 -6.03 3.27
CA GLU A 72 9.75 -5.33 2.01
C GLU A 72 8.48 -5.17 1.16
N LYS A 73 7.60 -6.18 1.21
CA LYS A 73 6.33 -6.18 0.49
C LYS A 73 5.29 -5.31 1.18
N LEU A 74 5.28 -5.27 2.51
CA LEU A 74 4.49 -4.32 3.30
C LEU A 74 4.91 -2.88 3.04
N ASP A 75 6.23 -2.62 3.00
CA ASP A 75 6.76 -1.29 2.69
C ASP A 75 6.33 -0.85 1.28
N SER A 76 6.47 -1.74 0.30
CA SER A 76 5.99 -1.51 -1.07
C SER A 76 4.48 -1.26 -1.13
N LEU A 77 3.66 -2.07 -0.46
CA LEU A 77 2.21 -1.85 -0.40
C LEU A 77 1.88 -0.47 0.18
N SER A 78 2.62 -0.05 1.22
CA SER A 78 2.43 1.27 1.82
C SER A 78 2.71 2.42 0.84
N GLU A 79 3.69 2.29 -0.06
CA GLU A 79 3.93 3.28 -1.10
C GLU A 79 2.73 3.39 -2.05
N PHE A 80 2.23 2.26 -2.56
CA PHE A 80 1.08 2.24 -3.45
C PHE A 80 -0.15 2.90 -2.82
N LEU A 81 -0.46 2.55 -1.57
CA LEU A 81 -1.61 3.12 -0.87
C LEU A 81 -1.40 4.60 -0.53
N TYR A 82 -0.17 5.02 -0.21
CA TYR A 82 0.12 6.43 0.09
C TYR A 82 -0.18 7.33 -1.12
N TYR A 83 0.09 6.88 -2.34
CA TYR A 83 -0.22 7.62 -3.57
C TYR A 83 -1.70 7.64 -3.96
N GLU A 84 -2.56 6.96 -3.20
CA GLU A 84 -4.01 7.07 -3.31
C GLU A 84 -4.59 8.15 -2.39
N LEU A 85 -3.80 8.65 -1.44
CA LEU A 85 -4.19 9.79 -0.61
C LEU A 85 -4.20 11.09 -1.44
N GLY A 86 -5.07 12.02 -1.04
CA GLY A 86 -5.26 13.30 -1.70
C GLY A 86 -6.10 13.26 -2.98
N VAL A 87 -6.50 12.07 -3.44
CA VAL A 87 -7.38 11.92 -4.62
C VAL A 87 -8.80 12.40 -4.33
N SER A 88 -9.37 12.03 -3.17
CA SER A 88 -10.66 12.51 -2.69
C SER A 88 -10.79 12.28 -1.18
N GLU A 89 -11.71 13.00 -0.52
CA GLU A 89 -11.98 12.79 0.92
C GLU A 89 -12.43 11.35 1.22
N ASN A 90 -13.34 10.81 0.41
CA ASN A 90 -13.80 9.43 0.56
C ASN A 90 -12.66 8.41 0.40
N ARG A 91 -11.76 8.62 -0.58
CA ARG A 91 -10.58 7.76 -0.75
C ARG A 91 -9.64 7.86 0.46
N ASN A 92 -9.47 9.05 1.02
CA ASN A 92 -8.64 9.25 2.20
C ASN A 92 -9.20 8.48 3.40
N GLU A 93 -10.51 8.54 3.65
CA GLU A 93 -11.18 7.83 4.75
C GLU A 93 -11.00 6.30 4.64
N ILE A 94 -11.00 5.76 3.42
CA ILE A 94 -10.82 4.31 3.18
C ILE A 94 -9.35 3.89 3.33
N ILE A 95 -8.42 4.70 2.83
CA ILE A 95 -7.00 4.32 2.68
C ILE A 95 -6.17 4.65 3.93
N ALA A 96 -6.47 5.76 4.61
CA ALA A 96 -5.71 6.22 5.78
C ALA A 96 -5.65 5.17 6.91
N PRO A 97 -6.76 4.52 7.32
CA PRO A 97 -6.73 3.51 8.38
C PRO A 97 -5.86 2.30 7.99
N LYS A 98 -5.93 1.89 6.72
CA LYS A 98 -5.18 0.75 6.18
C LYS A 98 -3.67 1.01 6.17
N LEU A 99 -3.26 2.21 5.76
CA LEU A 99 -1.87 2.64 5.87
C LEU A 99 -1.37 2.65 7.30
N ASN A 100 -2.20 3.13 8.25
CA ASN A 100 -1.83 3.14 9.65
C ASN A 100 -1.61 1.71 10.18
N LEU A 101 -2.46 0.75 9.82
CA LEU A 101 -2.30 -0.67 10.17
C LEU A 101 -1.01 -1.27 9.60
N ILE A 102 -0.67 -0.97 8.33
CA ILE A 102 0.59 -1.43 7.72
C ILE A 102 1.80 -0.87 8.48
N TYR A 103 1.78 0.42 8.83
CA TYR A 103 2.88 1.03 9.59
C TYR A 103 3.01 0.47 11.00
N GLN A 104 1.88 0.19 11.67
CA GLN A 104 1.87 -0.51 12.95
C GLN A 104 2.47 -1.91 12.81
N GLN A 105 2.08 -2.69 11.79
CA GLN A 105 2.64 -4.02 11.57
C GLN A 105 4.15 -4.00 11.28
N LEU A 106 4.63 -3.04 10.48
CA LEU A 106 6.06 -2.84 10.24
C LEU A 106 6.82 -2.53 11.55
N ALA A 107 6.28 -1.65 12.38
CA ALA A 107 6.90 -1.27 13.65
C ALA A 107 6.84 -2.40 14.70
N ASP A 108 5.69 -3.04 14.86
CA ASP A 108 5.44 -3.99 15.94
C ASP A 108 5.98 -5.38 15.63
N LYS A 109 5.71 -5.89 14.42
CA LYS A 109 6.08 -7.26 14.01
C LYS A 109 7.50 -7.33 13.46
N HIS A 110 7.87 -6.37 12.61
CA HIS A 110 9.18 -6.40 11.92
C HIS A 110 10.24 -5.54 12.59
N LYS A 111 9.88 -4.73 13.61
CA LYS A 111 10.77 -3.77 14.29
C LYS A 111 11.40 -2.76 13.32
N ILE A 112 10.70 -2.48 12.23
CA ILE A 112 11.10 -1.53 11.20
C ILE A 112 10.37 -0.22 11.45
N VAL A 113 11.13 0.79 11.88
CA VAL A 113 10.64 2.16 12.03
C VAL A 113 11.38 3.03 11.03
N HIS A 114 10.79 3.20 9.84
CA HIS A 114 11.31 4.16 8.87
C HIS A 114 10.92 5.58 9.26
N LEU A 115 11.89 6.50 9.27
CA LEU A 115 11.65 7.92 9.53
C LEU A 115 10.59 8.50 8.58
N VAL A 116 10.59 8.01 7.33
CA VAL A 116 9.59 8.33 6.30
C VAL A 116 8.19 7.88 6.74
N ASN A 117 8.05 6.65 7.25
CA ASN A 117 6.77 6.11 7.70
C ASN A 117 6.25 6.89 8.92
N LEU A 118 7.11 7.29 9.85
CA LEU A 118 6.73 8.17 10.96
C LEU A 118 6.21 9.53 10.48
N HIS A 119 6.86 10.14 9.48
CA HIS A 119 6.40 11.40 8.91
C HIS A 119 5.05 11.22 8.21
N ARG A 120 4.92 10.19 7.38
CA ARG A 120 3.67 9.87 6.67
C ARG A 120 2.54 9.54 7.64
N GLN A 121 2.82 8.83 8.72
CA GLN A 121 1.82 8.53 9.75
C GLN A 121 1.27 9.82 10.36
N LYS A 122 2.11 10.82 10.65
CA LYS A 122 1.64 12.15 11.08
C LYS A 122 0.75 12.83 10.03
N THR A 123 1.11 12.73 8.74
CA THR A 123 0.27 13.24 7.64
C THR A 123 -1.06 12.50 7.56
N ILE A 124 -1.09 11.20 7.79
CA ILE A 124 -2.30 10.38 7.69
C ILE A 124 -3.26 10.60 8.85
N GLN A 125 -2.75 10.94 10.04
CA GLN A 125 -3.58 11.26 11.21
C GLN A 125 -4.63 12.35 10.95
N GLN A 126 -4.37 13.28 10.02
CA GLN A 126 -5.35 14.31 9.64
C GLN A 126 -6.63 13.73 9.00
N TYR A 127 -6.58 12.50 8.50
CA TYR A 127 -7.69 11.80 7.86
C TYR A 127 -8.37 10.77 8.79
N LEU A 128 -7.81 10.49 9.97
CA LEU A 128 -8.27 9.45 10.91
C LEU A 128 -9.17 10.02 12.03
N LYS A 129 -10.14 10.88 11.66
CA LYS A 129 -11.00 11.57 12.63
C LYS A 129 -11.71 10.64 13.62
#